data_AF-A0A9Y2EZE4-F1
#
_entry.id   AF-A0A9Y2EZE4-F1
#
_cell.length_a   1.000
_cell.length_b   1.000
_cell.length_c   1.000
_cell.angle_alpha   90.00
_cell.angle_beta   90.00
_cell.angle_gamma   90.00
#
_symmetry.space_group_name_H-M   'P 1'
#
loop_
_entity.id
_entity.type
_entity.pdbx_description
1 polymer ?
#
loop_
_entity_poly.entity_id
_entity_poly.type
_entity_poly.pdbx_seq_one_letter_code
_entity_poly.pdbx_strand_id
1 'polypeptide(L)'
;MELSWPEGGSGPAIMNGRARDLITLDSPAETRVVNDDRLQVRIGHDKIIEELSLQPPLPGVEVLKGCHATVGFRRALVPIVTQEAAFRRPATVLLDDIVGSSVISPWIAVKWDPPRDSHEVDRTSQENVCSGYATGSVALFDRSQVDVPRLVPRLQPDDDALAFHDLGPDRDRLLRRVRRIDLWREGNGIVGIDAMFQDSGVIMGTRRAALHEYRLIARAAVSDNGLILTEITAVPGVLPYSECLGAKSSLQRLVGTPLAEFRRTVLSQLRGPVGCTHLNDAARSLAEAEALVAHLPAFSNQPEGQL
;
A
#
# COMPACT_ATOMS: atom_id res chain seq x y z
N MET A 1 4.61 -2.00 -6.63
CA MET A 1 3.74 -1.79 -7.80
C MET A 1 4.28 -0.65 -8.64
N GLU A 2 4.58 -0.91 -9.92
CA GLU A 2 4.97 0.11 -10.90
C GLU A 2 3.89 0.28 -11.96
N LEU A 3 3.57 1.52 -12.32
CA LEU A 3 2.66 1.89 -13.40
C LEU A 3 3.42 2.68 -14.45
N SER A 4 3.25 2.32 -15.72
CA SER A 4 3.86 3.01 -16.85
C SER A 4 2.88 3.18 -18.01
N TRP A 5 3.15 4.19 -18.85
CA TRP A 5 2.33 4.53 -20.02
C TRP A 5 3.19 4.52 -21.28
N PRO A 6 3.53 3.33 -21.82
CA PRO A 6 4.46 3.21 -22.96
C PRO A 6 3.91 3.88 -24.24
N GLU A 7 2.59 3.94 -24.37
CA GLU A 7 1.89 4.57 -25.50
C GLU A 7 1.53 6.06 -25.24
N GLY A 8 2.02 6.64 -24.12
CA GLY A 8 1.72 8.02 -23.71
C GLY A 8 0.51 8.16 -22.79
N GLY A 9 0.25 9.38 -22.30
CA GLY A 9 -0.73 9.65 -21.23
C GLY A 9 -2.19 9.33 -21.55
N SER A 10 -2.55 9.27 -22.85
CA SER A 10 -3.87 8.83 -23.33
C SER A 10 -3.96 7.32 -23.59
N GLY A 11 -2.82 6.63 -23.53
CA GLY A 11 -2.72 5.21 -23.74
C GLY A 11 -3.07 4.39 -22.49
N PRO A 12 -3.14 3.06 -22.65
CA PRO A 12 -3.29 2.10 -21.56
C PRO A 12 -2.15 2.21 -20.55
N ALA A 13 -2.46 1.99 -19.28
CA ALA A 13 -1.48 1.84 -18.22
C ALA A 13 -1.04 0.38 -18.12
N ILE A 14 0.26 0.14 -18.01
CA ILE A 14 0.83 -1.17 -17.68
C ILE A 14 1.27 -1.15 -16.22
N MET A 15 0.63 -2.00 -15.40
CA MET A 15 1.04 -2.28 -14.03
C MET A 15 1.95 -3.50 -13.97
N ASN A 16 3.10 -3.36 -13.32
CA ASN A 16 3.98 -4.47 -12.96
C ASN A 16 4.15 -4.47 -11.43
N GLY A 17 3.58 -5.47 -10.78
CA GLY A 17 3.66 -5.72 -9.35
C GLY A 17 4.67 -6.83 -9.05
N ARG A 18 5.43 -6.64 -7.99
CA ARG A 18 6.23 -7.70 -7.36
C ARG A 18 6.09 -7.58 -5.86
N ALA A 19 5.93 -8.71 -5.19
CA ALA A 19 5.91 -8.80 -3.74
C ALA A 19 6.68 -10.03 -3.31
N ARG A 20 7.47 -9.88 -2.24
CA ARG A 20 8.41 -10.89 -1.77
C ARG A 20 8.36 -10.92 -0.26
N ASP A 21 8.07 -12.10 0.28
CA ASP A 21 8.22 -12.36 1.71
C ASP A 21 9.59 -12.98 1.95
N LEU A 22 10.30 -12.49 2.95
CA LEU A 22 11.62 -12.97 3.31
C LEU A 22 11.76 -13.10 4.82
N ILE A 23 12.55 -14.06 5.27
CA ILE A 23 12.93 -14.22 6.68
C ILE A 23 14.41 -13.90 6.77
N THR A 24 14.76 -12.86 7.52
CA THR A 24 16.13 -12.59 7.96
C THR A 24 16.38 -13.32 9.28
N LEU A 25 17.40 -14.16 9.33
CA LEU A 25 17.89 -14.77 10.58
C LEU A 25 19.14 -14.05 11.07
N ASP A 26 19.87 -14.63 12.02
CA ASP A 26 21.02 -14.01 12.71
C ASP A 26 22.15 -13.55 11.77
N SER A 27 22.15 -13.98 10.51
CA SER A 27 23.01 -13.44 9.47
C SER A 27 22.27 -13.18 8.14
N PRO A 28 22.70 -12.18 7.34
CA PRO A 28 22.16 -11.95 6.00
C PRO A 28 22.26 -13.19 5.08
N ALA A 29 23.29 -14.02 5.27
CA ALA A 29 23.51 -15.25 4.50
C ALA A 29 22.44 -16.33 4.73
N GLU A 30 21.74 -16.27 5.86
CA GLU A 30 20.64 -17.17 6.20
C GLU A 30 19.27 -16.64 5.76
N THR A 31 19.24 -15.46 5.11
CA THR A 31 18.01 -14.89 4.59
C THR A 31 17.42 -15.80 3.53
N ARG A 32 16.15 -16.18 3.71
CA ARG A 32 15.41 -16.98 2.72
C ARG A 32 14.19 -16.23 2.21
N VAL A 33 13.99 -16.27 0.90
CA VAL A 33 12.73 -15.88 0.28
C VAL A 33 11.73 -17.01 0.47
N VAL A 34 10.55 -16.69 1.01
CA VAL A 34 9.51 -17.68 1.30
C VAL A 34 8.39 -17.62 0.28
N ASN A 35 8.04 -16.41 -0.16
CA ASN A 35 7.08 -16.17 -1.23
C ASN A 35 7.64 -15.12 -2.21
N ASP A 36 7.37 -15.29 -3.51
CA ASP A 36 7.64 -14.29 -4.56
C ASP A 36 6.45 -14.32 -5.53
N ASP A 37 5.65 -13.27 -5.50
CA ASP A 37 4.50 -13.08 -6.38
C ASP A 37 4.78 -11.94 -7.35
N ARG A 38 4.36 -12.14 -8.60
CA ARG A 38 4.42 -11.16 -9.67
C ARG A 38 3.04 -10.97 -10.26
N LEU A 39 2.69 -9.73 -10.53
CA LEU A 39 1.43 -9.32 -11.13
C LEU A 39 1.73 -8.46 -12.36
N GLN A 40 1.09 -8.76 -13.47
CA GLN A 40 1.05 -7.87 -14.62
C GLN A 40 -0.40 -7.53 -14.94
N VAL A 41 -0.70 -6.24 -15.13
CA VAL A 41 -2.04 -5.78 -15.47
C VAL A 41 -1.95 -4.75 -16.57
N ARG A 42 -2.80 -4.87 -17.58
CA ARG A 42 -3.05 -3.83 -18.57
C ARG A 42 -4.40 -3.20 -18.28
N ILE A 43 -4.42 -1.88 -18.15
CA ILE A 43 -5.61 -1.11 -17.76
C ILE A 43 -5.87 -0.06 -18.81
N GLY A 44 -7.08 -0.07 -19.37
CA GLY A 44 -7.54 0.91 -20.33
C GLY A 44 -7.60 2.32 -19.73
N HIS A 45 -7.71 3.32 -20.60
CA HIS A 45 -7.85 4.72 -20.20
C HIS A 45 -9.11 4.96 -19.32
N ASP A 46 -10.14 4.14 -19.51
CA ASP A 46 -11.41 4.08 -18.78
C ASP A 46 -11.30 3.34 -17.43
N LYS A 47 -10.08 2.96 -17.03
CA LYS A 47 -9.77 2.17 -15.83
C LYS A 47 -10.34 0.75 -15.85
N ILE A 48 -10.70 0.22 -17.00
CA ILE A 48 -11.10 -1.19 -17.12
C ILE A 48 -9.85 -2.07 -17.26
N ILE A 49 -9.83 -3.20 -16.54
CA ILE A 49 -8.76 -4.19 -16.65
C ILE A 49 -8.93 -4.95 -17.97
N GLU A 50 -8.02 -4.72 -18.91
CA GLU A 50 -8.01 -5.37 -20.22
C GLU A 50 -7.34 -6.73 -20.16
N GLU A 51 -6.25 -6.83 -19.40
CA GLU A 51 -5.49 -8.06 -19.18
C GLU A 51 -4.94 -8.09 -17.76
N LEU A 52 -4.83 -9.29 -17.18
CA LEU A 52 -4.26 -9.53 -15.87
C LEU A 52 -3.59 -10.90 -15.86
N SER A 53 -2.39 -10.99 -15.30
CA SER A 53 -1.72 -12.27 -15.04
C SER A 53 -0.98 -12.24 -13.71
N LEU A 54 -0.97 -13.37 -13.01
CA LEU A 54 -0.26 -13.54 -11.74
C LEU A 54 0.69 -14.75 -11.84
N GLN A 55 1.86 -14.64 -11.23
CA GLN A 55 2.83 -15.71 -11.12
C GLN A 55 3.30 -15.84 -9.67
N PRO A 56 3.10 -17.01 -9.02
CA PRO A 56 2.34 -18.17 -9.49
C PRO A 56 0.87 -17.85 -9.80
N PRO A 57 0.17 -18.62 -10.66
CA PRO A 57 -1.24 -18.36 -10.96
C PRO A 57 -2.12 -18.49 -9.71
N LEU A 58 -3.24 -17.77 -9.71
CA LEU A 58 -4.25 -17.84 -8.65
C LEU A 58 -5.60 -18.21 -9.29
N PRO A 59 -6.24 -19.32 -8.85
CA PRO A 59 -7.51 -19.75 -9.43
C PRO A 59 -8.59 -18.65 -9.37
N GLY A 60 -9.29 -18.45 -10.48
CA GLY A 60 -10.37 -17.46 -10.58
C GLY A 60 -9.91 -16.01 -10.68
N VAL A 61 -8.61 -15.72 -10.80
CA VAL A 61 -8.14 -14.33 -10.96
C VAL A 61 -8.62 -13.69 -12.27
N GLU A 62 -8.89 -14.50 -13.30
CA GLU A 62 -9.40 -14.06 -14.60
C GLU A 62 -10.74 -13.32 -14.53
N VAL A 63 -11.55 -13.53 -13.49
CA VAL A 63 -12.83 -12.79 -13.32
C VAL A 63 -12.62 -11.28 -13.14
N LEU A 64 -11.39 -10.86 -12.80
CA LEU A 64 -11.04 -9.46 -12.64
C LEU A 64 -10.87 -8.75 -13.99
N LYS A 65 -10.70 -9.49 -15.10
CA LYS A 65 -10.74 -8.92 -16.44
C LYS A 65 -12.13 -8.32 -16.71
N GLY A 66 -12.15 -7.09 -17.23
CA GLY A 66 -13.37 -6.32 -17.43
C GLY A 66 -13.87 -5.59 -16.19
N CYS A 67 -13.28 -5.82 -15.01
CA CYS A 67 -13.60 -5.02 -13.82
C CYS A 67 -12.97 -3.63 -13.93
N HIS A 68 -13.64 -2.64 -13.33
CA HIS A 68 -13.05 -1.33 -13.11
C HIS A 68 -11.99 -1.42 -12.00
N ALA A 69 -10.79 -0.88 -12.24
CA ALA A 69 -9.62 -0.95 -11.36
C ALA A 69 -9.76 -0.19 -10.02
N THR A 70 -10.90 0.46 -9.76
CA THR A 70 -11.13 1.23 -8.52
C THR A 70 -12.55 0.99 -8.00
N VAL A 71 -13.56 1.19 -8.84
CA VAL A 71 -14.97 1.03 -8.47
C VAL A 71 -15.33 -0.45 -8.43
N GLY A 72 -15.81 -0.93 -7.28
CA GLY A 72 -16.26 -2.32 -7.12
C GLY A 72 -15.15 -3.38 -7.09
N PHE A 73 -13.91 -3.04 -7.47
CA PHE A 73 -12.78 -3.98 -7.56
C PHE A 73 -12.58 -4.80 -6.28
N ARG A 74 -12.50 -4.14 -5.12
CA ARG A 74 -12.31 -4.82 -3.82
C ARG A 74 -13.42 -5.81 -3.48
N ARG A 75 -14.64 -5.59 -3.98
CA ARG A 75 -15.76 -6.52 -3.81
C ARG A 75 -15.58 -7.74 -4.70
N ALA A 76 -15.18 -7.54 -5.95
CA ALA A 76 -14.86 -8.61 -6.89
C ALA A 76 -13.64 -9.45 -6.43
N LEU A 77 -12.74 -8.85 -5.65
CA LEU A 77 -11.55 -9.50 -5.11
C LEU A 77 -11.85 -10.48 -3.95
N VAL A 78 -12.94 -10.27 -3.20
CA VAL A 78 -13.26 -11.06 -1.98
C VAL A 78 -13.24 -12.57 -2.24
N PRO A 79 -13.95 -13.13 -3.26
CA PRO A 79 -13.99 -14.57 -3.48
C PRO A 79 -12.66 -15.18 -3.89
N ILE A 80 -11.67 -14.38 -4.29
CA ILE A 80 -10.34 -14.82 -4.70
C ILE A 80 -9.41 -14.86 -3.47
N VAL A 81 -9.38 -13.78 -2.68
CA VAL A 81 -8.45 -13.66 -1.55
C VAL A 81 -8.85 -14.50 -0.32
N THR A 82 -10.09 -14.99 -0.28
CA THR A 82 -10.56 -15.92 0.76
C THR A 82 -10.31 -17.39 0.40
N GLN A 83 -9.75 -17.68 -0.77
CA GLN A 83 -9.41 -19.05 -1.16
C GLN A 83 -8.15 -19.52 -0.44
N GLU A 84 -8.06 -20.82 -0.17
CA GLU A 84 -6.86 -21.45 0.38
C GLU A 84 -5.62 -21.18 -0.49
N ALA A 85 -5.78 -21.20 -1.82
CA ALA A 85 -4.69 -20.92 -2.76
C ALA A 85 -4.12 -19.48 -2.66
N ALA A 86 -4.86 -18.55 -2.06
CA ALA A 86 -4.43 -17.17 -1.81
C ALA A 86 -3.90 -16.97 -0.39
N PHE A 87 -4.14 -17.94 0.50
CA PHE A 87 -3.75 -17.84 1.90
C PHE A 87 -2.23 -17.71 2.03
N ARG A 88 -1.79 -16.74 2.84
CA ARG A 88 -0.38 -16.41 3.08
C ARG A 88 0.46 -16.04 1.85
N ARG A 89 -0.18 -15.68 0.74
CA ARG A 89 0.52 -15.18 -0.45
C ARG A 89 0.50 -13.66 -0.46
N PRO A 90 1.63 -13.00 -0.71
CA PRO A 90 1.67 -11.54 -0.87
C PRO A 90 0.94 -11.06 -2.13
N ALA A 91 0.56 -11.96 -3.05
CA ALA A 91 -0.37 -11.69 -4.15
C ALA A 91 -1.63 -10.89 -3.75
N THR A 92 -2.18 -11.13 -2.57
CA THR A 92 -3.41 -10.44 -2.12
C THR A 92 -3.19 -8.93 -1.95
N VAL A 93 -1.99 -8.52 -1.50
CA VAL A 93 -1.60 -7.10 -1.44
C VAL A 93 -1.41 -6.53 -2.83
N LEU A 94 -0.76 -7.27 -3.73
CA LEU A 94 -0.54 -6.83 -5.12
C LEU A 94 -1.86 -6.55 -5.83
N LEU A 95 -2.86 -7.43 -5.65
CA LEU A 95 -4.20 -7.23 -6.21
C LEU A 95 -4.89 -6.01 -5.57
N ASP A 96 -4.81 -5.82 -4.25
CA ASP A 96 -5.39 -4.64 -3.60
C ASP A 96 -4.70 -3.32 -4.03
N ASP A 97 -3.39 -3.37 -4.32
CA ASP A 97 -2.59 -2.24 -4.78
C ASP A 97 -2.95 -1.73 -6.19
N ILE A 98 -3.69 -2.52 -6.99
CA ILE A 98 -4.29 -2.05 -8.25
C ILE A 98 -5.18 -0.84 -7.98
N VAL A 99 -5.96 -0.87 -6.91
CA VAL A 99 -6.87 0.22 -6.53
C VAL A 99 -6.09 1.45 -6.11
N GLY A 100 -5.15 1.30 -5.16
CA GLY A 100 -4.35 2.41 -4.66
C GLY A 100 -3.59 3.11 -5.77
N SER A 101 -2.92 2.34 -6.63
CA SER A 101 -2.11 2.87 -7.74
C SER A 101 -2.98 3.52 -8.83
N SER A 102 -4.17 2.99 -9.09
CA SER A 102 -5.12 3.57 -10.05
C SER A 102 -5.72 4.89 -9.58
N VAL A 103 -5.99 5.03 -8.27
CA VAL A 103 -6.55 6.25 -7.67
C VAL A 103 -5.56 7.42 -7.76
N ILE A 104 -4.26 7.16 -7.61
CA ILE A 104 -3.23 8.21 -7.65
C ILE A 104 -2.71 8.52 -9.05
N SER A 105 -2.96 7.64 -10.03
CA SER A 105 -2.45 7.79 -11.39
C SER A 105 -2.78 9.16 -12.03
N PRO A 106 -3.97 9.76 -11.83
CA PRO A 106 -4.27 11.08 -12.39
C PRO A 106 -3.38 12.21 -11.87
N TRP A 107 -2.85 12.10 -10.63
CA TRP A 107 -1.98 13.12 -10.06
C TRP A 107 -0.69 13.29 -10.88
N ILE A 108 -0.05 12.18 -11.27
CA ILE A 108 1.19 12.27 -12.03
C ILE A 108 0.93 12.58 -13.50
N ALA A 109 -0.18 12.09 -14.07
CA ALA A 109 -0.53 12.30 -15.47
C ALA A 109 -0.62 13.79 -15.83
N VAL A 110 -1.24 14.61 -14.97
CA VAL A 110 -1.33 16.06 -15.19
C VAL A 110 0.02 16.80 -15.10
N LYS A 111 1.06 16.15 -14.55
CA LYS A 111 2.43 16.69 -14.51
C LYS A 111 3.20 16.40 -15.80
N TRP A 112 2.78 15.39 -16.56
CA TRP A 112 3.36 15.07 -17.86
C TRP A 112 2.68 15.84 -18.98
N ASP A 113 1.36 15.95 -18.91
CA ASP A 113 0.54 16.61 -19.93
C ASP A 113 -0.42 17.61 -19.23
N PRO A 114 0.07 18.80 -18.83
CA PRO A 114 -0.74 19.78 -18.11
C PRO A 114 -1.87 20.32 -19.02
N PRO A 115 -3.12 20.43 -18.51
CA PRO A 115 -4.21 21.02 -19.27
C PRO A 115 -3.94 22.51 -19.55
N ARG A 116 -4.41 23.02 -20.70
CA ARG A 116 -4.16 24.41 -21.14
C ARG A 116 -4.76 25.47 -20.21
N ASP A 117 -5.89 25.16 -19.57
CA ASP A 117 -6.65 26.06 -18.68
C ASP A 117 -6.71 25.51 -17.24
N SER A 118 -5.56 25.31 -16.61
CA SER A 118 -5.44 24.58 -15.32
C SER A 118 -5.80 25.39 -14.06
N HIS A 119 -6.53 26.49 -14.18
CA HIS A 119 -6.70 27.45 -13.08
C HIS A 119 -7.93 27.21 -12.20
N GLU A 120 -8.97 26.53 -12.69
CA GLU A 120 -10.15 26.21 -11.88
C GLU A 120 -10.12 24.78 -11.36
N VAL A 121 -10.24 24.65 -10.04
CA VAL A 121 -10.33 23.38 -9.33
C VAL A 121 -11.65 23.36 -8.61
N ASP A 122 -12.59 22.57 -9.13
CA ASP A 122 -13.79 22.18 -8.39
C ASP A 122 -13.74 20.67 -8.16
N ARG A 123 -13.49 20.30 -6.91
CA ARG A 123 -13.46 18.91 -6.44
C ARG A 123 -14.55 18.63 -5.43
N THR A 124 -15.65 19.39 -5.44
CA THR A 124 -16.82 19.17 -4.57
C THR A 124 -17.42 17.77 -4.71
N SER A 125 -17.33 17.15 -5.89
CA SER A 125 -17.69 15.74 -6.08
C SER A 125 -16.86 14.74 -5.25
N GLN A 126 -15.70 15.16 -4.73
CA GLN A 126 -14.82 14.40 -3.84
C GLN A 126 -15.03 14.77 -2.37
N GLU A 127 -15.97 15.64 -2.03
CA GLU A 127 -16.21 16.03 -0.65
C GLU A 127 -16.53 14.80 0.22
N ASN A 128 -15.89 14.73 1.38
CA ASN A 128 -16.01 13.67 2.37
C ASN A 128 -15.63 12.25 1.89
N VAL A 129 -14.93 12.11 0.76
CA VAL A 129 -14.36 10.79 0.37
C VAL A 129 -13.26 10.35 1.32
N CYS A 130 -12.52 11.29 1.90
CA CYS A 130 -11.51 11.08 2.92
C CYS A 130 -11.24 12.36 3.73
N SER A 131 -10.43 12.28 4.79
CA SER A 131 -10.08 13.43 5.63
C SER A 131 -9.43 14.57 4.84
N GLY A 132 -8.66 14.25 3.79
CA GLY A 132 -8.03 15.24 2.91
C GLY A 132 -9.01 15.99 2.00
N TYR A 133 -10.26 15.53 1.89
CA TYR A 133 -11.33 16.21 1.17
C TYR A 133 -12.54 16.45 2.09
N ALA A 134 -12.30 16.58 3.40
CA ALA A 134 -13.39 16.89 4.33
C ALA A 134 -14.09 18.18 3.94
N THR A 135 -15.35 18.33 4.33
CA THR A 135 -16.10 19.59 4.12
C THR A 135 -15.30 20.81 4.56
N GLY A 136 -15.17 21.78 3.64
CA GLY A 136 -14.40 23.00 3.85
C GLY A 136 -12.88 22.86 3.69
N SER A 137 -12.37 21.69 3.28
CA SER A 137 -10.94 21.50 3.01
C SER A 137 -10.48 22.34 1.82
N VAL A 138 -9.24 22.83 1.92
CA VAL A 138 -8.55 23.55 0.85
C VAL A 138 -8.44 22.69 -0.41
N ALA A 139 -8.30 21.37 -0.27
CA ALA A 139 -8.17 20.43 -1.38
C ALA A 139 -9.36 20.40 -2.35
N LEU A 140 -10.52 20.92 -1.93
CA LEU A 140 -11.73 21.00 -2.75
C LEU A 140 -11.66 22.12 -3.78
N PHE A 141 -10.88 23.15 -3.52
CA PHE A 141 -10.88 24.41 -4.27
C PHE A 141 -9.48 24.90 -4.69
N ASP A 142 -8.41 24.33 -4.12
CA ASP A 142 -7.04 24.74 -4.37
C ASP A 142 -6.09 23.53 -4.46
N ARG A 143 -5.21 23.57 -5.46
CA ARG A 143 -4.18 22.56 -5.73
C ARG A 143 -2.76 23.02 -5.44
N SER A 144 -2.57 24.26 -4.97
CA SER A 144 -1.26 24.85 -4.71
C SER A 144 -0.37 23.95 -3.83
N GLN A 145 -0.93 23.29 -2.83
CA GLN A 145 -0.19 22.38 -1.94
C GLN A 145 0.31 21.10 -2.64
N VAL A 146 -0.51 20.52 -3.52
CA VAL A 146 -0.18 19.29 -4.25
C VAL A 146 0.62 19.56 -5.52
N ASP A 147 0.59 20.80 -6.02
CA ASP A 147 1.26 21.16 -7.25
C ASP A 147 2.76 21.37 -7.09
N VAL A 148 3.22 21.72 -5.89
CA VAL A 148 4.64 21.83 -5.56
C VAL A 148 5.22 20.42 -5.32
N PRO A 149 6.11 19.93 -6.20
CA PRO A 149 6.69 18.60 -6.05
C PRO A 149 7.46 18.45 -4.73
N ARG A 150 7.30 17.30 -4.07
CA ARG A 150 8.10 16.91 -2.91
C ARG A 150 9.10 15.85 -3.35
N LEU A 151 10.27 16.30 -3.81
CA LEU A 151 11.33 15.41 -4.27
C LEU A 151 11.80 14.50 -3.14
N VAL A 152 12.03 13.23 -3.47
CA VAL A 152 12.44 12.19 -2.52
C VAL A 152 13.71 11.49 -2.98
N PRO A 153 14.54 10.96 -2.06
CA PRO A 153 15.74 10.21 -2.40
C PRO A 153 15.39 8.89 -3.13
N ARG A 154 16.39 8.16 -3.60
CA ARG A 154 16.17 6.79 -4.12
C ARG A 154 15.57 5.91 -3.00
N LEU A 155 14.67 5.01 -3.36
CA LEU A 155 14.04 4.07 -2.40
C LEU A 155 14.99 2.99 -1.91
N GLN A 156 15.76 2.42 -2.84
CA GLN A 156 16.70 1.34 -2.55
C GLN A 156 17.96 1.93 -1.93
N PRO A 157 18.28 1.63 -0.66
CA PRO A 157 19.54 2.00 -0.04
C PRO A 157 20.70 1.28 -0.76
N ASP A 158 21.85 1.93 -0.84
CA ASP A 158 23.03 1.34 -1.48
C ASP A 158 23.76 0.32 -0.55
N ASP A 159 23.47 0.36 0.75
CA ASP A 159 24.05 -0.47 1.80
C ASP A 159 23.17 -1.65 2.25
N ASP A 160 21.95 -1.75 1.72
CA ASP A 160 21.02 -2.85 2.00
C ASP A 160 20.39 -3.42 0.72
N ALA A 161 20.97 -4.52 0.24
CA ALA A 161 20.48 -5.24 -0.94
C ALA A 161 19.17 -6.02 -0.69
N LEU A 162 18.76 -6.19 0.58
CA LEU A 162 17.57 -6.93 0.97
C LEU A 162 16.35 -6.01 1.21
N ALA A 163 16.58 -4.72 1.46
CA ALA A 163 15.55 -3.71 1.71
C ALA A 163 14.39 -3.73 0.72
N PHE A 164 14.67 -3.88 -0.58
CA PHE A 164 13.66 -4.04 -1.61
C PHE A 164 14.06 -5.13 -2.61
N HIS A 165 13.05 -5.71 -3.27
CA HIS A 165 13.32 -6.38 -4.55
C HIS A 165 13.75 -5.35 -5.59
N ASP A 166 14.43 -5.77 -6.67
CA ASP A 166 14.83 -4.86 -7.74
C ASP A 166 13.63 -4.03 -8.25
N LEU A 167 13.70 -2.72 -8.02
CA LEU A 167 12.67 -1.76 -8.40
C LEU A 167 12.92 -1.17 -9.80
N GLY A 168 14.05 -1.50 -10.44
CA GLY A 168 14.48 -0.86 -11.68
C GLY A 168 14.77 0.65 -11.52
N PRO A 169 15.33 1.29 -12.57
CA PRO A 169 15.59 2.71 -12.56
C PRO A 169 14.30 3.53 -12.68
N ASP A 170 14.34 4.74 -12.13
CA ASP A 170 13.34 5.77 -12.42
C ASP A 170 13.42 6.11 -13.92
N ARG A 171 12.24 6.14 -14.58
CA ARG A 171 12.11 6.38 -16.03
C ARG A 171 10.92 7.28 -16.31
N ASP A 172 10.89 7.85 -17.50
CA ASP A 172 9.80 8.72 -17.94
C ASP A 172 8.45 8.01 -17.83
N ARG A 173 7.43 8.78 -17.47
CA ARG A 173 6.05 8.32 -17.33
C ARG A 173 5.90 7.11 -16.37
N LEU A 174 6.62 7.13 -15.25
CA LEU A 174 6.56 6.11 -14.20
C LEU A 174 5.86 6.62 -12.95
N LEU A 175 4.96 5.79 -12.41
CA LEU A 175 4.40 5.91 -11.07
C LEU A 175 4.73 4.64 -10.27
N ARG A 176 5.03 4.79 -8.99
CA ARG A 176 5.40 3.70 -8.11
C ARG A 176 4.67 3.81 -6.77
N ARG A 177 4.02 2.72 -6.39
CA ARG A 177 3.56 2.44 -5.03
C ARG A 177 4.47 1.36 -4.44
N VAL A 178 5.17 1.69 -3.37
CA VAL A 178 6.02 0.74 -2.64
C VAL A 178 5.51 0.52 -1.23
N ARG A 179 5.77 -0.68 -0.70
CA ARG A 179 5.46 -1.07 0.67
C ARG A 179 6.59 -1.90 1.26
N ARG A 180 6.69 -1.85 2.58
CA ARG A 180 7.47 -2.78 3.41
C ARG A 180 6.66 -3.07 4.66
N ILE A 181 6.67 -4.31 5.12
CA ILE A 181 6.04 -4.74 6.37
C ILE A 181 7.01 -5.68 7.05
N ASP A 182 7.70 -5.18 8.07
CA ASP A 182 8.66 -5.96 8.86
C ASP A 182 8.00 -6.41 10.16
N LEU A 183 8.30 -7.64 10.56
CA LEU A 183 7.78 -8.24 11.79
C LEU A 183 8.91 -8.88 12.58
N TRP A 184 8.84 -8.75 13.90
CA TRP A 184 9.73 -9.44 14.83
C TRP A 184 8.97 -9.80 16.10
N ARG A 185 9.49 -10.77 16.86
CA ARG A 185 8.97 -11.12 18.18
C ARG A 185 9.67 -10.26 19.24
N GLU A 186 8.89 -9.61 20.12
CA GLU A 186 9.41 -8.72 21.18
C GLU A 186 9.48 -9.38 22.57
N GLY A 187 9.12 -10.67 22.68
CA GLY A 187 8.95 -11.38 23.95
C GLY A 187 7.50 -11.36 24.45
N ASN A 188 7.17 -12.16 25.47
CA ASN A 188 5.86 -12.17 26.14
C ASN A 188 4.64 -12.30 25.22
N GLY A 189 4.77 -13.03 24.11
CA GLY A 189 3.68 -13.15 23.15
C GLY A 189 3.41 -11.89 22.33
N ILE A 190 4.31 -10.91 22.27
CA ILE A 190 4.16 -9.70 21.46
C ILE A 190 4.92 -9.80 20.14
N VAL A 191 4.28 -9.31 19.08
CA VAL A 191 4.85 -9.12 17.76
C VAL A 191 4.93 -7.62 17.48
N GLY A 192 6.15 -7.13 17.23
CA GLY A 192 6.39 -5.79 16.72
C GLY A 192 6.20 -5.75 15.22
N ILE A 193 5.63 -4.67 14.71
CA ILE A 193 5.33 -4.47 13.29
C ILE A 193 5.79 -3.08 12.87
N ASP A 194 6.63 -3.02 11.83
CA ASP A 194 7.01 -1.78 11.16
C ASP A 194 6.57 -1.84 9.70
N ALA A 195 5.53 -1.09 9.36
CA ALA A 195 5.05 -1.00 7.99
C ALA A 195 5.28 0.39 7.41
N MET A 196 5.51 0.48 6.12
CA MET A 196 5.51 1.73 5.40
C MET A 196 4.86 1.56 4.04
N PHE A 197 4.29 2.64 3.50
CA PHE A 197 4.04 2.76 2.07
C PHE A 197 4.46 4.13 1.56
N GLN A 198 4.80 4.21 0.28
CA GLN A 198 5.03 5.48 -0.41
C GLN A 198 4.46 5.41 -1.83
N ASP A 199 3.68 6.42 -2.16
CA ASP A 199 3.21 6.73 -3.51
C ASP A 199 4.07 7.82 -4.11
N SER A 200 4.60 7.58 -5.31
CA SER A 200 5.51 8.49 -5.97
C SER A 200 5.45 8.40 -7.48
N GLY A 201 5.93 9.42 -8.18
CA GLY A 201 6.05 9.42 -9.63
C GLY A 201 7.21 10.27 -10.12
N VAL A 202 7.69 9.99 -11.32
CA VAL A 202 8.75 10.75 -11.98
C VAL A 202 8.12 11.96 -12.65
N ILE A 203 8.51 13.16 -12.25
CA ILE A 203 8.06 14.41 -12.89
C ILE A 203 9.08 14.77 -13.97
N MET A 204 8.59 15.03 -15.20
CA MET A 204 9.43 15.30 -16.38
C MET A 204 10.44 16.43 -16.11
N GLY A 205 11.69 16.21 -16.51
CA GLY A 205 12.78 17.17 -16.30
C GLY A 205 13.24 17.32 -14.85
N THR A 206 12.74 16.50 -13.93
CA THR A 206 13.14 16.52 -12.51
C THR A 206 13.48 15.10 -12.01
N ARG A 207 13.30 14.83 -10.71
CA ARG A 207 13.46 13.52 -10.09
C ARG A 207 12.11 13.01 -9.58
N ARG A 208 12.11 11.80 -9.04
CA ARG A 208 10.93 11.23 -8.38
C ARG A 208 10.45 12.11 -7.23
N ALA A 209 9.14 12.36 -7.20
CA ALA A 209 8.45 13.07 -6.13
C ALA A 209 7.43 12.14 -5.47
N ALA A 210 7.31 12.23 -4.14
CA ALA A 210 6.28 11.51 -3.39
C ALA A 210 5.00 12.34 -3.31
N LEU A 211 3.87 11.65 -3.15
CA LEU A 211 2.55 12.22 -2.94
C LEU A 211 1.97 11.82 -1.59
N HIS A 212 2.03 10.53 -1.27
CA HIS A 212 1.57 9.99 0.01
C HIS A 212 2.66 9.10 0.60
N GLU A 213 2.94 9.29 1.88
CA GLU A 213 3.87 8.46 2.62
C GLU A 213 3.42 8.37 4.08
N TYR A 214 3.35 7.14 4.57
CA TYR A 214 3.18 6.87 5.99
C TYR A 214 4.05 5.70 6.40
N ARG A 215 4.58 5.77 7.62
CA ARG A 215 5.08 4.62 8.38
C ARG A 215 4.09 4.32 9.49
N LEU A 216 3.72 3.05 9.65
CA LEU A 216 2.92 2.53 10.74
C LEU A 216 3.83 1.74 11.68
N ILE A 217 3.83 2.10 12.94
CA ILE A 217 4.51 1.38 14.01
C ILE A 217 3.42 0.75 14.87
N ALA A 218 3.39 -0.57 14.94
CA ALA A 218 2.32 -1.29 15.61
C ALA A 218 2.86 -2.45 16.47
N ARG A 219 2.05 -2.85 17.44
CA ARG A 219 2.24 -4.07 18.23
C ARG A 219 0.98 -4.90 18.19
N ALA A 220 1.16 -6.22 18.20
CA ALA A 220 0.06 -7.15 18.33
C ALA A 220 0.40 -8.26 19.33
N ALA A 221 -0.59 -8.65 20.13
CA ALA A 221 -0.50 -9.81 21.01
C ALA A 221 -0.87 -11.08 20.24
N VAL A 222 -0.06 -12.12 20.42
CA VAL A 222 -0.35 -13.48 19.95
C VAL A 222 -1.47 -14.05 20.81
N SER A 223 -2.51 -14.55 20.15
CA SER A 223 -3.63 -15.24 20.76
C SER A 223 -3.90 -16.55 20.03
N ASP A 224 -4.77 -17.39 20.60
CA ASP A 224 -5.20 -18.65 19.96
C ASP A 224 -5.87 -18.41 18.60
N ASN A 225 -6.42 -17.20 18.36
CA ASN A 225 -7.15 -16.82 17.15
C ASN A 225 -6.35 -15.89 16.22
N GLY A 226 -5.02 -15.81 16.39
CA GLY A 226 -4.15 -14.95 15.57
C GLY A 226 -3.62 -13.74 16.33
N LEU A 227 -3.32 -12.66 15.61
CA LEU A 227 -2.72 -11.45 16.15
C LEU A 227 -3.78 -10.40 16.49
N ILE A 228 -3.82 -9.96 17.75
CA ILE A 228 -4.72 -8.88 18.20
C ILE A 228 -3.92 -7.59 18.30
N LEU A 229 -4.33 -6.53 17.58
CA LEU A 229 -3.65 -5.24 17.65
C LEU A 229 -3.72 -4.66 19.07
N THR A 230 -2.58 -4.33 19.67
CA THR A 230 -2.50 -3.69 20.99
C THR A 230 -2.11 -2.23 20.90
N GLU A 231 -1.26 -1.87 19.93
CA GLU A 231 -0.79 -0.50 19.72
C GLU A 231 -0.65 -0.21 18.24
N ILE A 232 -0.94 1.02 17.83
CA ILE A 232 -0.66 1.51 16.48
C ILE A 232 -0.41 3.01 16.49
N THR A 233 0.61 3.45 15.76
CA THR A 233 0.88 4.87 15.50
C THR A 233 1.23 5.05 14.04
N ALA A 234 0.69 6.09 13.41
CA ALA A 234 1.12 6.54 12.10
C ALA A 234 2.08 7.72 12.20
N VAL A 235 3.22 7.60 11.54
CA VAL A 235 4.21 8.65 11.32
C VAL A 235 4.05 9.14 9.87
N PRO A 236 3.47 10.34 9.66
CA PRO A 236 3.34 10.90 8.33
C PRO A 236 4.70 11.27 7.73
N GLY A 237 4.89 10.96 6.45
CA GLY A 237 5.95 11.51 5.62
C GLY A 237 5.39 12.63 4.74
N VAL A 238 5.56 12.51 3.42
CA VAL A 238 4.93 13.39 2.44
C VAL A 238 3.42 13.17 2.39
N LEU A 239 2.65 14.26 2.49
CA LEU A 239 1.19 14.27 2.32
C LEU A 239 0.77 15.42 1.39
N PRO A 240 -0.31 15.27 0.61
CA PRO A 240 -0.73 16.27 -0.36
C PRO A 240 -1.37 17.50 0.26
N TYR A 241 -2.01 17.33 1.43
CA TYR A 241 -2.78 18.38 2.11
C TYR A 241 -2.57 18.29 3.62
N SER A 242 -2.63 19.42 4.30
CA SER A 242 -2.45 19.49 5.76
C SER A 242 -3.55 18.74 6.52
N GLU A 243 -4.77 18.69 5.98
CA GLU A 243 -5.92 17.96 6.53
C GLU A 243 -5.67 16.44 6.61
N CYS A 244 -4.79 15.90 5.76
CA CYS A 244 -4.40 14.50 5.82
C CYS A 244 -3.67 14.14 7.12
N LEU A 245 -3.06 15.12 7.82
CA LEU A 245 -2.40 14.89 9.12
C LEU A 245 -3.40 14.50 10.22
N GLY A 246 -4.66 14.92 10.09
CA GLY A 246 -5.72 14.64 11.06
C GLY A 246 -6.12 13.16 11.12
N ALA A 247 -5.89 12.39 10.05
CA ALA A 247 -6.33 10.99 9.98
C ALA A 247 -5.59 10.05 10.94
N LYS A 248 -4.39 10.41 11.40
CA LYS A 248 -3.52 9.50 12.19
C LYS A 248 -4.17 9.00 13.48
N SER A 249 -4.94 9.85 14.16
CA SER A 249 -5.59 9.50 15.43
C SER A 249 -6.74 8.51 15.25
N SER A 250 -7.32 8.44 14.04
CA SER A 250 -8.43 7.53 13.75
C SER A 250 -8.02 6.05 13.86
N LEU A 251 -6.73 5.73 13.69
CA LEU A 251 -6.21 4.36 13.82
C LEU A 251 -6.41 3.77 15.22
N GLN A 252 -6.54 4.59 16.26
CA GLN A 252 -6.80 4.11 17.63
C GLN A 252 -8.11 3.32 17.73
N ARG A 253 -9.06 3.55 16.81
CA ARG A 253 -10.32 2.79 16.74
C ARG A 253 -10.09 1.30 16.42
N LEU A 254 -8.94 0.95 15.84
CA LEU A 254 -8.60 -0.43 15.46
C LEU A 254 -7.96 -1.23 16.60
N VAL A 255 -7.52 -0.59 17.68
CA VAL A 255 -6.91 -1.29 18.83
C VAL A 255 -7.92 -2.29 19.42
N GLY A 256 -7.44 -3.51 19.71
CA GLY A 256 -8.26 -4.64 20.12
C GLY A 256 -8.88 -5.45 18.98
N THR A 257 -8.68 -5.05 17.72
CA THR A 257 -9.18 -5.79 16.55
C THR A 257 -8.16 -6.86 16.12
N PRO A 258 -8.59 -8.07 15.73
CA PRO A 258 -7.72 -9.06 15.08
C PRO A 258 -7.17 -8.54 13.75
N LEU A 259 -5.87 -8.70 13.49
CA LEU A 259 -5.24 -8.22 12.25
C LEU A 259 -5.85 -8.87 11.00
N ALA A 260 -6.23 -10.14 11.09
CA ALA A 260 -6.97 -10.84 10.02
C ALA A 260 -8.23 -10.09 9.54
N GLU A 261 -8.88 -9.31 10.41
CA GLU A 261 -10.10 -8.57 10.08
C GLU A 261 -9.86 -7.17 9.49
N PHE A 262 -8.61 -6.69 9.46
CA PHE A 262 -8.32 -5.28 9.12
C PHE A 262 -8.81 -4.89 7.73
N ARG A 263 -8.77 -5.80 6.75
CA ARG A 263 -9.32 -5.54 5.41
C ARG A 263 -10.79 -5.11 5.48
N ARG A 264 -11.59 -5.67 6.39
CA ARG A 264 -12.99 -5.31 6.56
C ARG A 264 -13.14 -4.13 7.52
N THR A 265 -12.55 -4.24 8.70
CA THR A 265 -12.80 -3.33 9.83
C THR A 265 -12.32 -1.90 9.55
N VAL A 266 -11.19 -1.75 8.85
CA VAL A 266 -10.70 -0.43 8.45
C VAL A 266 -11.70 0.29 7.56
N LEU A 267 -12.31 -0.41 6.60
CA LEU A 267 -13.29 0.20 5.70
C LEU A 267 -14.59 0.58 6.41
N SER A 268 -15.00 -0.17 7.43
CA SER A 268 -16.21 0.14 8.19
C SER A 268 -15.99 1.27 9.20
N GLN A 269 -14.85 1.29 9.88
CA GLN A 269 -14.62 2.20 11.00
C GLN A 269 -13.98 3.53 10.59
N LEU A 270 -13.17 3.56 9.52
CA LEU A 270 -12.39 4.73 9.10
C LEU A 270 -12.90 5.33 7.78
N ARG A 271 -14.18 5.17 7.45
CA ARG A 271 -14.76 5.61 6.18
C ARG A 271 -14.89 7.13 6.10
N GLY A 272 -14.73 7.66 4.88
CA GLY A 272 -15.00 9.07 4.57
C GLY A 272 -14.09 9.98 5.38
N PRO A 273 -14.57 11.12 5.92
CA PRO A 273 -13.72 12.12 6.54
C PRO A 273 -13.09 11.65 7.87
N VAL A 274 -13.52 10.51 8.43
CA VAL A 274 -12.93 9.92 9.64
C VAL A 274 -11.50 9.44 9.38
N GLY A 275 -11.24 8.87 8.21
CA GLY A 275 -9.94 8.31 7.82
C GLY A 275 -9.39 8.94 6.55
N CYS A 276 -8.17 8.56 6.19
CA CYS A 276 -7.59 8.91 4.89
C CYS A 276 -7.58 7.67 4.01
N THR A 277 -7.95 7.78 2.73
CA THR A 277 -7.95 6.65 1.79
C THR A 277 -6.63 5.91 1.79
N HIS A 278 -5.51 6.63 1.79
CA HIS A 278 -4.17 6.04 1.72
C HIS A 278 -3.68 5.52 3.09
N LEU A 279 -4.03 6.19 4.19
CA LEU A 279 -3.71 5.68 5.53
C LEU A 279 -4.49 4.38 5.83
N ASN A 280 -5.78 4.36 5.47
CA ASN A 280 -6.62 3.18 5.59
C ASN A 280 -6.06 2.01 4.78
N ASP A 281 -5.55 2.31 3.58
CA ASP A 281 -4.93 1.33 2.72
C ASP A 281 -3.59 0.78 3.27
N ALA A 282 -2.82 1.61 3.97
CA ALA A 282 -1.66 1.17 4.75
C ALA A 282 -2.09 0.25 5.90
N ALA A 283 -3.07 0.67 6.70
CA ALA A 283 -3.56 -0.10 7.84
C ALA A 283 -4.13 -1.46 7.40
N ARG A 284 -4.91 -1.51 6.31
CA ARG A 284 -5.44 -2.77 5.75
C ARG A 284 -4.35 -3.80 5.47
N SER A 285 -3.16 -3.37 5.01
CA SER A 285 -2.06 -4.28 4.71
C SER A 285 -1.43 -4.91 5.96
N LEU A 286 -1.71 -4.40 7.17
CA LEU A 286 -1.30 -5.07 8.41
C LEU A 286 -1.97 -6.45 8.59
N ALA A 287 -3.04 -6.75 7.83
CA ALA A 287 -3.60 -8.09 7.78
C ALA A 287 -2.60 -9.15 7.27
N GLU A 288 -1.56 -8.77 6.51
CA GLU A 288 -0.51 -9.70 6.09
C GLU A 288 0.36 -10.19 7.24
N ALA A 289 0.36 -9.49 8.38
CA ALA A 289 1.11 -9.90 9.57
C ALA A 289 0.78 -11.32 10.02
N GLU A 290 -0.47 -11.76 9.82
CA GLU A 290 -0.95 -13.12 10.14
C GLU A 290 -0.23 -14.20 9.32
N ALA A 291 0.09 -13.89 8.06
CA ALA A 291 0.86 -14.78 7.21
C ALA A 291 2.34 -14.76 7.59
N LEU A 292 2.88 -13.57 7.79
CA LEU A 292 4.31 -13.36 8.03
C LEU A 292 4.76 -13.91 9.39
N VAL A 293 3.95 -13.79 10.44
CA VAL A 293 4.31 -14.28 11.78
C VAL A 293 4.50 -15.80 11.83
N ALA A 294 3.81 -16.55 10.96
CA ALA A 294 3.91 -18.00 10.89
C ALA A 294 5.29 -18.48 10.40
N HIS A 295 6.06 -17.59 9.79
CA HIS A 295 7.42 -17.84 9.33
C HIS A 295 8.49 -17.50 10.37
N LEU A 296 8.14 -16.77 11.43
CA LEU A 296 9.07 -16.44 12.51
C LEU A 296 9.27 -17.64 13.44
N PRO A 297 10.51 -17.92 13.90
CA PRO A 297 10.78 -18.95 14.89
C PRO A 297 9.86 -18.79 16.10
N ALA A 298 9.41 -19.90 16.69
CA ALA A 298 8.64 -19.83 17.94
C ALA A 298 9.47 -19.16 19.04
N PHE A 299 8.82 -18.59 20.04
CA PHE A 299 9.52 -18.15 21.25
C PHE A 299 10.33 -19.34 21.79
N SER A 300 11.64 -19.16 21.89
CA SER A 300 12.46 -20.10 22.64
C SER A 300 12.05 -19.97 24.11
N ASN A 301 11.26 -20.91 24.61
CA ASN A 301 11.08 -21.12 26.04
C ASN A 301 12.40 -21.68 26.61
N GLN A 302 13.44 -20.86 26.65
CA GLN A 302 14.55 -21.11 27.55
C GLN A 302 14.08 -20.60 28.91
N PRO A 303 13.86 -21.47 29.92
CA PRO A 303 13.65 -20.99 31.27
C PRO A 303 14.86 -20.14 31.63
N GLU A 304 14.64 -18.92 32.13
CA GLU A 304 15.70 -18.10 32.70
C GLU A 304 16.44 -18.97 33.72
N GLY A 305 17.67 -19.33 33.35
CA GLY A 305 18.54 -20.16 34.15
C GLY A 305 18.78 -19.46 35.48
N GLN A 306 18.42 -20.16 36.55
CA GLN A 306 18.97 -19.99 37.87
C GLN A 306 20.50 -19.81 37.77
N LEU A 307 20.98 -18.65 38.19
CA LEU A 307 22.34 -18.42 38.68
C LEU A 307 22.26 -18.15 40.18
#